data_AF-A0A2S0U3S4-F1
#
_entry.id   AF-A0A2S0U3S4-F1
#
_cell.length_a   1.000
_cell.length_b   1.000
_cell.length_c   1.000
_cell.angle_alpha   90.00
_cell.angle_beta   90.00
_cell.angle_gamma   90.00
#
_symmetry.space_group_name_H-M   'P 1'
#
loop_
_entity.id
_entity.type
_entity.pdbx_description
1 polymer ?
#
loop_
_entity_poly.entity_id
_entity_poly.type
_entity_poly.pdbx_seq_one_letter_code
_entity_poly.pdbx_strand_id
1 'polypeptide(L)'
;ELLPPALNSAICWKLFYFNETQSAGNLLDLNLLRIFRDYTPELSIVNLSMVKYSTNSTFNNKSNYNNFGSYLTGLIEGDGAIIVPKTDRSLKGKLNYPCINLVFNLRDFPLGQLIQKELGTGSLSRMKGINAYLLQINSLEGILKLIKLLNGKMRTSKINSLYNLIDWLNYKHSDLNIIKKPMDSSSIDSNAWLSGFIEAEGHFSVRTTSTIKYSKVECKFELSQRQIDHNGNNNLNFLEIVANFLLSSVKSIRIEKPKPEYRVRTTSLNGNLNLENYLNLFPLFGSKYLDYKDWIKVLDYFKSGTFKHKNNIQEIIIIKSNMNNARINFTWDHLNKFYNLD
;
A
#
# COMPACT_ATOMS: atom_id res chain seq x y z
N GLU A 1 -34.02 5.17 -45.82
CA GLU A 1 -32.92 4.44 -45.17
C GLU A 1 -33.16 4.39 -43.68
N LEU A 2 -32.80 3.26 -43.08
CA LEU A 2 -33.38 2.69 -41.87
C LEU A 2 -33.09 3.46 -40.57
N LEU A 3 -34.17 3.63 -39.78
CA LEU A 3 -34.17 3.76 -38.34
C LEU A 3 -33.71 2.45 -37.66
N PRO A 4 -33.09 2.50 -36.46
CA PRO A 4 -32.59 1.33 -35.76
C PRO A 4 -33.71 0.62 -34.96
N PRO A 5 -33.70 -0.73 -34.86
CA PRO A 5 -34.50 -1.43 -33.87
C PRO A 5 -33.66 -1.90 -32.67
N ALA A 6 -34.10 -1.40 -31.51
CA ALA A 6 -34.39 -2.08 -30.24
C ALA A 6 -33.54 -3.25 -29.70
N LEU A 7 -33.31 -3.14 -28.39
CA LEU A 7 -32.91 -4.16 -27.41
C LEU A 7 -33.48 -5.56 -27.68
N ASN A 8 -32.65 -6.58 -27.44
CA ASN A 8 -33.14 -7.87 -26.98
C ASN A 8 -32.31 -8.37 -25.79
N SER A 9 -32.97 -8.39 -24.63
CA SER A 9 -32.53 -8.97 -23.37
C SER A 9 -32.79 -10.48 -23.38
N ALA A 10 -31.77 -11.30 -23.14
CA ALA A 10 -31.98 -12.69 -22.75
C ALA A 10 -31.07 -13.04 -21.59
N ILE A 11 -31.73 -13.23 -20.45
CA ILE A 11 -31.24 -13.68 -19.16
C ILE A 11 -31.11 -15.21 -19.20
N CYS A 12 -30.04 -15.77 -18.64
CA CYS A 12 -30.02 -17.15 -18.16
C CYS A 12 -29.39 -17.20 -16.77
N TRP A 13 -30.24 -17.15 -15.75
CA TRP A 13 -29.87 -17.52 -14.37
C TRP A 13 -30.03 -19.03 -14.21
N LYS A 14 -28.99 -19.70 -13.73
CA LYS A 14 -29.10 -21.02 -13.10
C LYS A 14 -29.17 -20.79 -11.59
N LEU A 15 -30.39 -20.70 -11.06
CA LEU A 15 -30.66 -20.66 -9.62
C LEU A 15 -30.31 -22.01 -9.00
N PHE A 16 -29.30 -22.06 -8.15
CA PHE A 16 -29.13 -23.13 -7.18
C PHE A 16 -29.84 -22.71 -5.90
N TYR A 17 -30.94 -23.40 -5.59
CA TYR A 17 -31.63 -23.33 -4.31
C TYR A 17 -30.74 -23.97 -3.23
N PHE A 18 -30.40 -23.20 -2.19
CA PHE A 18 -30.19 -23.76 -0.86
C PHE A 18 -31.20 -23.10 0.07
N ASN A 19 -32.17 -23.91 0.49
CA ASN A 19 -33.11 -23.62 1.55
C ASN A 19 -32.34 -23.55 2.87
N GLU A 20 -32.31 -22.38 3.52
CA GLU A 20 -32.44 -22.33 4.98
C GLU A 20 -33.31 -21.13 5.35
N THR A 21 -34.24 -21.43 6.25
CA THR A 21 -35.46 -20.72 6.61
C THR A 21 -35.21 -19.42 7.37
N GLN A 22 -36.00 -18.40 7.07
CA GLN A 22 -36.13 -17.17 7.86
C GLN A 22 -36.82 -17.47 9.21
N SER A 23 -36.33 -16.82 10.27
CA SER A 23 -37.16 -16.44 11.43
C SER A 23 -36.96 -14.95 11.72
N ALA A 24 -38.08 -14.30 12.02
CA ALA A 24 -38.31 -12.86 12.03
C ALA A 24 -37.59 -12.09 13.15
N GLY A 25 -37.22 -10.84 12.86
CA GLY A 25 -36.69 -9.91 13.85
C GLY A 25 -36.24 -8.55 13.26
N ASN A 26 -37.23 -7.73 12.90
CA ASN A 26 -37.21 -6.26 12.73
C ASN A 26 -36.44 -5.57 11.58
N LEU A 27 -37.26 -4.90 10.75
CA LEU A 27 -36.97 -3.77 9.86
C LEU A 27 -36.18 -2.65 10.53
N LEU A 28 -35.19 -2.11 9.82
CA LEU A 28 -34.94 -0.65 9.72
C LEU A 28 -34.38 -0.34 8.31
N ASP A 29 -35.31 0.04 7.44
CA ASP A 29 -35.21 1.01 6.34
C ASP A 29 -33.95 1.02 5.44
N LEU A 30 -34.02 0.29 4.32
CA LEU A 30 -33.12 0.42 3.17
C LEU A 30 -33.61 1.55 2.26
N ASN A 31 -33.24 2.80 2.55
CA ASN A 31 -33.25 3.86 1.55
C ASN A 31 -32.04 3.71 0.62
N LEU A 32 -32.08 2.67 -0.22
CA LEU A 32 -31.11 2.39 -1.26
C LEU A 32 -31.74 2.74 -2.62
N LEU A 33 -31.91 4.03 -2.88
CA LEU A 33 -32.33 4.53 -4.18
C LEU A 33 -31.37 5.60 -4.70
N ARG A 34 -30.86 5.32 -5.91
CA ARG A 34 -30.06 6.16 -6.81
C ARG A 34 -28.63 6.41 -6.30
N ILE A 35 -27.58 5.86 -6.91
CA ILE A 35 -27.20 6.00 -8.32
C ILE A 35 -26.44 4.74 -8.74
N PHE A 36 -27.05 3.86 -9.53
CA PHE A 36 -26.29 3.00 -10.44
C PHE A 36 -26.34 3.67 -11.81
N ARG A 37 -25.20 4.23 -12.24
CA ARG A 37 -24.94 4.54 -13.64
C ARG A 37 -23.70 3.78 -14.04
N ASP A 38 -23.95 2.79 -14.90
CA ASP A 38 -23.11 2.22 -15.95
C ASP A 38 -21.61 2.21 -15.68
N TYR A 39 -21.10 1.08 -15.21
CA TYR A 39 -20.05 0.26 -15.83
C TYR A 39 -19.88 -0.97 -14.93
N THR A 40 -20.04 -2.16 -15.51
CA THR A 40 -20.03 -3.47 -14.86
C THR A 40 -18.81 -3.62 -13.94
N PRO A 41 -18.98 -3.76 -12.62
CA PRO A 41 -17.89 -4.20 -11.76
C PRO A 41 -17.73 -5.71 -11.95
N GLU A 42 -16.52 -6.16 -12.26
CA GLU A 42 -16.12 -7.54 -11.94
C GLU A 42 -16.34 -7.70 -10.43
N LEU A 43 -17.32 -8.53 -10.06
CA LEU A 43 -17.64 -8.83 -8.68
C LEU A 43 -16.42 -9.47 -8.03
N SER A 44 -15.67 -8.69 -7.25
CA SER A 44 -14.78 -9.24 -6.22
C SER A 44 -15.66 -9.62 -5.04
N ILE A 45 -15.98 -10.92 -4.95
CA ILE A 45 -16.66 -11.46 -3.77
C ILE A 45 -15.65 -11.46 -2.63
N VAL A 46 -15.68 -10.42 -1.80
CA VAL A 46 -14.97 -10.39 -0.52
C VAL A 46 -15.88 -11.06 0.51
N ASN A 47 -15.55 -12.30 0.87
CA ASN A 47 -16.30 -13.04 1.90
C ASN A 47 -15.85 -12.57 3.28
N LEU A 48 -16.42 -11.47 3.77
CA LEU A 48 -16.10 -10.92 5.09
C LEU A 48 -16.93 -11.68 6.14
N SER A 49 -16.40 -12.80 6.66
CA SER A 49 -17.03 -13.52 7.76
C SER A 49 -17.11 -12.62 9.00
N MET A 50 -18.33 -12.44 9.55
CA MET A 50 -18.57 -11.66 10.78
C MET A 50 -17.66 -12.14 11.92
N VAL A 51 -16.79 -11.26 12.39
CA VAL A 51 -15.83 -11.50 13.47
C VAL A 51 -16.52 -11.35 14.83
N LYS A 52 -16.44 -12.39 15.68
CA LYS A 52 -16.72 -12.30 17.12
C LYS A 52 -15.50 -11.70 17.83
N TYR A 53 -15.69 -10.60 18.56
CA TYR A 53 -14.64 -9.94 19.34
C TYR A 53 -14.36 -10.71 20.65
N SER A 54 -13.08 -10.99 20.94
CA SER A 54 -12.60 -11.30 22.29
C SER A 54 -11.87 -10.10 22.86
N THR A 55 -12.36 -9.55 23.96
CA THR A 55 -11.81 -8.36 24.62
C THR A 55 -10.57 -8.68 25.45
N ASN A 56 -9.40 -8.25 24.98
CA ASN A 56 -8.16 -8.08 25.76
C ASN A 56 -7.33 -6.95 25.11
N SER A 57 -7.71 -5.67 25.29
CA SER A 57 -7.38 -4.60 24.32
C SER A 57 -6.41 -3.48 24.75
N THR A 58 -6.04 -3.28 26.02
CA THR A 58 -5.29 -2.03 26.34
C THR A 58 -3.81 -2.02 25.91
N PHE A 59 -3.08 -3.13 26.07
CA PHE A 59 -1.67 -3.21 25.63
C PHE A 59 -1.53 -3.38 24.11
N ASN A 60 -2.41 -4.17 23.49
CA ASN A 60 -2.42 -4.40 22.04
C ASN A 60 -2.81 -3.13 21.26
N ASN A 61 -3.70 -2.28 21.79
CA ASN A 61 -4.16 -1.10 21.06
C ASN A 61 -3.06 -0.03 20.93
N LYS A 62 -2.18 0.14 21.94
CA LYS A 62 -1.07 1.10 21.84
C LYS A 62 0.01 0.65 20.85
N SER A 63 0.37 -0.63 20.84
CA SER A 63 1.30 -1.18 19.85
C SER A 63 0.71 -1.12 18.44
N ASN A 64 -0.57 -1.46 18.27
CA ASN A 64 -1.26 -1.37 16.99
C ASN A 64 -1.36 0.06 16.49
N TYR A 65 -1.69 1.02 17.35
CA TYR A 65 -1.73 2.45 16.99
C TYR A 65 -0.35 2.95 16.51
N ASN A 66 0.71 2.58 17.21
CA ASN A 66 2.07 2.94 16.82
C ASN A 66 2.47 2.29 15.48
N ASN A 67 2.21 0.99 15.32
CA ASN A 67 2.50 0.27 14.09
C ASN A 67 1.68 0.76 12.90
N PHE A 68 0.39 1.04 13.08
CA PHE A 68 -0.46 1.67 12.08
C PHE A 68 0.09 3.03 11.66
N GLY A 69 0.45 3.88 12.63
CA GLY A 69 1.05 5.17 12.37
C GLY A 69 2.35 5.07 11.58
N SER A 70 3.27 4.18 11.98
CA SER A 70 4.53 3.95 11.27
C SER A 70 4.29 3.41 9.86
N TYR A 71 3.45 2.39 9.71
CA TYR A 71 3.07 1.81 8.43
C TYR A 71 2.46 2.85 7.47
N LEU A 72 1.47 3.61 7.94
CA LEU A 72 0.84 4.65 7.15
C LEU A 72 1.82 5.76 6.77
N THR A 73 2.77 6.07 7.65
CA THR A 73 3.84 7.03 7.37
C THR A 73 4.73 6.55 6.24
N GLY A 74 5.21 5.30 6.28
CA GLY A 74 6.00 4.71 5.20
C GLY A 74 5.27 4.69 3.87
N LEU A 75 3.97 4.34 3.89
CA LEU A 75 3.12 4.34 2.70
C LEU A 75 2.95 5.74 2.10
N ILE A 76 2.71 6.76 2.94
CA ILE A 76 2.62 8.15 2.51
C ILE A 76 3.97 8.67 1.99
N GLU A 77 5.09 8.28 2.60
CA GLU A 77 6.42 8.70 2.17
C GLU A 77 6.84 8.07 0.84
N GLY A 78 6.39 6.85 0.55
CA GLY A 78 6.49 6.25 -0.79
C GLY A 78 5.59 6.95 -1.81
N ASP A 79 4.28 6.66 -1.80
CA ASP A 79 3.36 7.03 -2.89
C ASP A 79 2.36 8.14 -2.53
N GLY A 80 2.35 8.61 -1.28
CA GLY A 80 1.45 9.67 -0.83
C GLY A 80 1.88 11.08 -1.22
N ALA A 81 0.92 12.01 -1.22
CA ALA A 81 1.14 13.44 -1.44
C ALA A 81 0.49 14.28 -0.33
N ILE A 82 1.28 15.16 0.29
CA ILE A 82 0.82 16.18 1.24
C ILE A 82 0.75 17.51 0.49
N ILE A 83 -0.47 18.00 0.24
CA ILE A 83 -0.73 19.19 -0.56
C ILE A 83 -1.18 20.32 0.35
N VAL A 84 -0.41 21.41 0.38
CA VAL A 84 -0.69 22.61 1.16
C VAL A 84 -1.00 23.78 0.21
N PRO A 85 -2.14 24.48 0.36
CA PRO A 85 -2.46 25.63 -0.48
C PRO A 85 -1.49 26.79 -0.28
N LYS A 86 -1.05 27.39 -1.40
CA LYS A 86 -0.25 28.64 -1.38
C LYS A 86 -1.11 29.89 -1.28
N THR A 87 -2.35 29.81 -1.73
CA THR A 87 -3.33 30.89 -1.71
C THR A 87 -4.63 30.38 -1.11
N ASP A 88 -5.34 31.25 -0.38
CA ASP A 88 -6.62 30.91 0.25
C ASP A 88 -7.71 30.59 -0.76
N ARG A 89 -7.65 31.22 -1.94
CA ARG A 89 -8.60 31.03 -3.02
C ARG A 89 -7.90 30.74 -4.34
N SER A 90 -8.56 29.94 -5.17
CA SER A 90 -8.23 29.77 -6.58
C SER A 90 -8.55 31.04 -7.39
N LEU A 91 -8.04 31.12 -8.62
CA LEU A 91 -8.37 32.20 -9.57
C LEU A 91 -9.88 32.33 -9.83
N LYS A 92 -10.65 31.25 -9.61
CA LYS A 92 -12.12 31.21 -9.73
C LYS A 92 -12.85 31.50 -8.43
N GLY A 93 -12.15 31.97 -7.39
CA GLY A 93 -12.72 32.34 -6.09
C GLY A 93 -13.04 31.17 -5.15
N LYS A 94 -12.86 29.91 -5.56
CA LYS A 94 -13.08 28.73 -4.69
C LYS A 94 -12.02 28.65 -3.59
N LEU A 95 -12.43 28.38 -2.35
CA LEU A 95 -11.53 28.15 -1.20
C LEU A 95 -10.66 26.91 -1.44
N ASN A 96 -9.37 27.06 -1.13
CA ASN A 96 -8.41 25.97 -1.17
C ASN A 96 -8.19 25.42 0.24
N TYR A 97 -8.15 24.09 0.35
CA TYR A 97 -7.91 23.39 1.60
C TYR A 97 -6.72 22.44 1.43
N PRO A 98 -5.96 22.18 2.50
CA PRO A 98 -4.95 21.13 2.46
C PRO A 98 -5.60 19.77 2.25
N CYS A 99 -4.85 18.87 1.60
CA CYS A 99 -5.25 17.48 1.50
C CYS A 99 -4.05 16.54 1.53
N ILE A 100 -4.28 15.35 2.06
CA ILE A 100 -3.35 14.23 2.00
C ILE A 100 -3.97 13.18 1.09
N ASN A 101 -3.25 12.82 0.04
CA ASN A 101 -3.68 11.91 -0.99
C ASN A 101 -2.84 10.64 -0.96
N LEU A 102 -3.50 9.49 -1.08
CA LEU A 102 -2.88 8.18 -1.32
C LEU A 102 -3.50 7.58 -2.58
N VAL A 103 -2.64 7.12 -3.48
CA VAL A 103 -3.08 6.45 -4.71
C VAL A 103 -2.83 4.96 -4.54
N PHE A 104 -3.84 4.15 -4.85
CA PHE A 104 -3.77 2.69 -4.80
C PHE A 104 -4.00 2.15 -6.20
N ASN A 105 -3.30 1.08 -6.57
CA ASN A 105 -3.65 0.34 -7.78
C ASN A 105 -5.09 -0.18 -7.68
N LEU A 106 -5.76 -0.39 -8.81
CA LEU A 106 -7.11 -0.98 -8.87
C LEU A 106 -7.23 -2.26 -8.03
N ARG A 107 -6.20 -3.12 -8.05
CA ARG A 107 -6.19 -4.37 -7.27
C ARG A 107 -6.08 -4.14 -5.77
N ASP A 108 -5.51 -3.02 -5.33
CA ASP A 108 -5.28 -2.70 -3.91
C ASP A 108 -6.43 -1.89 -3.29
N PHE A 109 -7.60 -1.86 -3.96
CA PHE A 109 -8.82 -1.26 -3.41
C PHE A 109 -9.17 -1.75 -1.99
N PRO A 110 -9.08 -3.06 -1.66
CA PRO A 110 -9.37 -3.54 -0.30
C PRO A 110 -8.48 -2.91 0.77
N LEU A 111 -7.19 -2.71 0.48
CA LEU A 111 -6.27 -2.01 1.39
C LEU A 111 -6.69 -0.54 1.58
N GLY A 112 -7.06 0.14 0.49
CA GLY A 112 -7.54 1.51 0.53
C GLY A 112 -8.81 1.66 1.39
N GLN A 113 -9.76 0.74 1.28
CA GLN A 113 -10.96 0.71 2.11
C GLN A 113 -10.64 0.50 3.58
N LEU A 114 -9.68 -0.40 3.89
CA LEU A 114 -9.30 -0.70 5.25
C LEU A 114 -8.60 0.50 5.92
N ILE A 115 -7.70 1.17 5.22
CA ILE A 115 -7.07 2.41 5.70
C ILE A 115 -8.13 3.50 5.91
N GLN A 116 -9.08 3.67 4.98
CA GLN A 116 -10.18 4.62 5.13
C GLN A 116 -11.01 4.32 6.39
N LYS A 117 -11.33 3.05 6.64
CA LYS A 117 -12.07 2.59 7.82
C LYS A 117 -11.33 2.94 9.11
N GLU A 118 -10.07 2.56 9.25
CA GLU A 118 -9.28 2.83 10.48
C GLU A 118 -9.05 4.33 10.71
N LEU A 119 -8.93 5.11 9.62
CA LEU A 119 -8.88 6.56 9.72
C LEU A 119 -10.24 7.17 10.10
N GLY A 120 -11.36 6.51 9.82
CA GLY A 120 -12.71 7.01 10.07
C GLY A 120 -13.06 8.26 9.26
N THR A 121 -12.25 8.57 8.23
CA THR A 121 -12.33 9.82 7.46
C THR A 121 -11.67 9.63 6.10
N GLY A 122 -11.93 10.57 5.19
CA GLY A 122 -11.43 10.55 3.82
C GLY A 122 -12.41 9.95 2.83
N SER A 123 -12.24 10.32 1.56
CA SER A 123 -13.06 9.86 0.44
C SER A 123 -12.21 8.99 -0.48
N LEU A 124 -12.62 7.73 -0.65
CA LEU A 124 -12.03 6.81 -1.61
C LEU A 124 -12.80 6.89 -2.94
N SER A 125 -12.12 7.20 -4.04
CA SER A 125 -12.74 7.41 -5.35
C SER A 125 -11.94 6.80 -6.49
N ARG A 126 -12.61 6.27 -7.52
CA ARG A 126 -11.94 5.71 -8.70
C ARG A 126 -11.42 6.83 -9.61
N MET A 127 -10.17 6.74 -10.04
CA MET A 127 -9.59 7.70 -10.97
C MET A 127 -10.05 7.41 -12.41
N LYS A 128 -10.52 8.42 -13.12
CA LYS A 128 -10.98 8.27 -14.51
C LYS A 128 -9.80 7.99 -15.44
N GLY A 129 -9.93 6.97 -16.29
CA GLY A 129 -8.93 6.62 -17.31
C GLY A 129 -7.65 5.95 -16.77
N ILE A 130 -7.59 5.64 -15.47
CA ILE A 130 -6.43 5.02 -14.83
C ILE A 130 -6.92 3.88 -13.94
N ASN A 131 -6.18 2.77 -13.90
CA ASN A 131 -6.46 1.63 -13.02
C ASN A 131 -5.99 1.92 -11.59
N ALA A 132 -6.58 2.93 -10.96
CA ALA A 132 -6.22 3.36 -9.61
C ALA A 132 -7.40 3.96 -8.84
N TYR A 133 -7.31 3.90 -7.52
CA TYR A 133 -8.18 4.59 -6.57
C TYR A 133 -7.41 5.67 -5.82
N LEU A 134 -8.05 6.81 -5.59
CA LEU A 134 -7.54 7.91 -4.80
C LEU A 134 -8.27 7.95 -3.46
N LEU A 135 -7.54 7.76 -2.36
CA LEU A 135 -7.98 8.10 -1.02
C LEU A 135 -7.54 9.54 -0.72
N GLN A 136 -8.50 10.44 -0.61
CA GLN A 136 -8.26 11.86 -0.30
C GLN A 136 -8.77 12.18 1.10
N ILE A 137 -7.90 12.70 1.96
CA ILE A 137 -8.26 13.23 3.28
C ILE A 137 -8.11 14.75 3.24
N ASN A 138 -9.21 15.48 3.39
CA ASN A 138 -9.26 16.94 3.34
C ASN A 138 -10.08 17.58 4.49
N SER A 139 -10.76 16.78 5.31
CA SER A 139 -11.46 17.27 6.50
C SER A 139 -10.46 17.70 7.56
N LEU A 140 -10.77 18.77 8.31
CA LEU A 140 -9.89 19.28 9.37
C LEU A 140 -9.57 18.19 10.40
N GLU A 141 -10.60 17.47 10.87
CA GLU A 141 -10.45 16.34 11.80
C GLU A 141 -9.51 15.26 11.24
N GLY A 142 -9.69 14.88 9.98
CA GLY A 142 -8.87 13.85 9.36
C GLY A 142 -7.42 14.27 9.17
N ILE A 143 -7.19 15.53 8.80
CA ILE A 143 -5.85 16.11 8.71
C ILE A 143 -5.18 16.12 10.09
N LEU A 144 -5.87 16.54 11.15
CA LEU A 144 -5.32 16.53 12.51
C LEU A 144 -5.00 15.11 12.99
N LYS A 145 -5.88 14.14 12.70
CA LYS A 145 -5.65 12.72 13.01
C LYS A 145 -4.41 12.20 12.29
N LEU A 146 -4.23 12.53 11.01
CA LEU A 146 -3.03 12.16 10.25
C LEU A 146 -1.78 12.83 10.80
N ILE A 147 -1.80 14.14 11.10
CA ILE A 147 -0.65 14.82 11.69
C ILE A 147 -0.23 14.15 13.01
N LYS A 148 -1.19 13.77 13.86
CA LYS A 148 -0.90 13.05 15.11
C LYS A 148 -0.21 11.70 14.85
N LEU A 149 -0.59 11.00 13.78
CA LEU A 149 0.02 9.72 13.39
C LEU A 149 1.43 9.90 12.81
N LEU A 150 1.60 10.87 11.90
CA LEU A 150 2.83 11.11 11.11
C LEU A 150 3.92 11.85 11.87
N ASN A 151 3.55 12.83 12.70
CA ASN A 151 4.49 13.74 13.35
C ASN A 151 5.42 12.97 14.31
N GLY A 152 6.71 12.93 13.99
CA GLY A 152 7.73 12.14 14.68
C GLY A 152 7.91 10.70 14.18
N LYS A 153 7.29 10.31 13.05
CA LYS A 153 7.47 9.00 12.40
C LYS A 153 8.01 9.07 10.96
N MET A 154 8.11 10.27 10.39
CA MET A 154 8.65 10.50 9.04
C MET A 154 10.15 10.20 9.00
N ARG A 155 10.65 9.64 7.90
CA ARG A 155 12.06 9.28 7.70
C ARG A 155 12.67 9.80 6.39
N THR A 156 11.89 10.50 5.58
CA THR A 156 12.31 11.09 4.29
C THR A 156 12.20 12.61 4.30
N SER A 157 12.70 13.25 3.24
CA SER A 157 12.54 14.70 3.01
C SER A 157 11.09 15.15 2.90
N LYS A 158 10.12 14.23 2.72
CA LYS A 158 8.67 14.53 2.72
C LYS A 158 8.20 15.08 4.06
N ILE A 159 8.99 14.97 5.14
CA ILE A 159 8.74 15.68 6.41
C ILE A 159 8.61 17.20 6.22
N ASN A 160 9.30 17.79 5.24
CA ASN A 160 9.17 19.22 4.95
C ASN A 160 7.75 19.59 4.49
N SER A 161 7.09 18.72 3.73
CA SER A 161 5.68 18.91 3.35
C SER A 161 4.74 18.80 4.55
N LEU A 162 5.04 17.91 5.51
CA LEU A 162 4.30 17.84 6.78
C LEU A 162 4.50 19.10 7.63
N TYR A 163 5.72 19.62 7.71
CA TYR A 163 6.01 20.87 8.41
C TYR A 163 5.27 22.06 7.80
N ASN A 164 5.25 22.18 6.47
CA ASN A 164 4.46 23.22 5.80
C ASN A 164 2.96 23.11 6.12
N LEU A 165 2.43 21.88 6.24
CA LEU A 165 1.05 21.66 6.61
C LEU A 165 0.77 22.07 8.06
N ILE A 166 1.68 21.73 8.99
CA ILE A 166 1.60 22.14 10.39
C ILE A 166 1.65 23.67 10.52
N ASP A 167 2.58 24.33 9.83
CA ASP A 167 2.72 25.78 9.85
C ASP A 167 1.47 26.46 9.28
N TRP A 168 0.90 25.92 8.19
CA TRP A 168 -0.37 26.41 7.62
C TRP A 168 -1.54 26.30 8.60
N LEU A 169 -1.65 25.17 9.33
CA LEU A 169 -2.72 24.97 10.30
C LEU A 169 -2.58 25.88 11.51
N ASN A 170 -1.37 26.02 12.07
CA ASN A 170 -1.12 26.92 13.19
C ASN A 170 -1.38 28.38 12.82
N TYR A 171 -1.15 28.76 11.56
CA TYR A 171 -1.50 30.10 11.06
C TYR A 171 -3.01 30.31 10.94
N LYS A 172 -3.76 29.31 10.45
CA LYS A 172 -5.22 29.39 10.26
C LYS A 172 -6.02 29.19 11.55
N HIS A 173 -5.46 28.45 12.50
CA HIS A 173 -6.08 28.07 13.77
C HIS A 173 -5.04 28.28 14.88
N SER A 174 -5.00 29.49 15.43
CA SER A 174 -4.00 29.91 16.42
C SER A 174 -4.07 29.10 17.72
N ASP A 175 -5.19 28.44 17.99
CA ASP A 175 -5.46 27.58 19.14
C ASP A 175 -4.78 26.20 19.06
N LEU A 176 -4.43 25.72 17.86
CA LEU A 176 -3.87 24.37 17.70
C LEU A 176 -2.42 24.23 18.21
N ASN A 177 -1.58 25.24 17.94
CA ASN A 177 -0.16 25.31 18.32
C ASN A 177 0.61 23.97 18.23
N ILE A 178 0.51 23.28 17.08
CA ILE A 178 1.11 21.97 16.86
C ILE A 178 2.64 22.10 16.77
N ILE A 179 3.36 21.40 17.65
CA ILE A 179 4.82 21.37 17.66
C ILE A 179 5.34 20.38 16.62
N LYS A 180 6.26 20.83 15.76
CA LYS A 180 6.98 20.01 14.78
C LYS A 180 7.96 19.08 15.49
N LYS A 181 7.79 17.75 15.36
CA LYS A 181 8.73 16.76 15.90
C LYS A 181 9.81 16.42 14.86
N PRO A 182 11.04 16.10 15.29
CA PRO A 182 12.12 15.77 14.38
C PRO A 182 11.84 14.48 13.59
N MET A 183 12.63 14.28 12.54
CA MET A 183 12.66 13.05 11.75
C MET A 183 13.00 11.84 12.64
N ASP A 184 12.34 10.71 12.41
CA ASP A 184 12.55 9.48 13.17
C ASP A 184 13.90 8.84 12.81
N SER A 185 14.76 8.71 13.82
CA SER A 185 16.10 8.11 13.72
C SER A 185 16.21 6.72 14.35
N SER A 186 15.10 6.13 14.81
CA SER A 186 15.09 4.78 15.36
C SER A 186 15.45 3.73 14.31
N SER A 187 15.92 2.56 14.77
CA SER A 187 16.33 1.47 13.87
C SER A 187 15.23 1.13 12.84
N ILE A 188 15.63 0.80 11.62
CA ILE A 188 14.70 0.59 10.49
C ILE A 188 13.79 -0.63 10.68
N ASP A 189 14.23 -1.57 11.50
CA ASP A 189 13.52 -2.79 11.89
C ASP A 189 12.74 -2.66 13.21
N SER A 190 12.69 -1.47 13.82
CA SER A 190 12.01 -1.27 15.11
C SER A 190 10.50 -1.06 15.01
N ASN A 191 9.98 -0.77 13.81
CA ASN A 191 8.57 -0.50 13.58
C ASN A 191 8.15 -0.76 12.12
N ALA A 192 6.85 -0.58 11.84
CA ALA A 192 6.25 -0.91 10.54
C ALA A 192 6.52 0.09 9.40
N TRP A 193 7.38 1.10 9.58
CA TRP A 193 7.63 2.12 8.56
C TRP A 193 8.13 1.52 7.24
N LEU A 194 9.14 0.63 7.30
CA LEU A 194 9.71 0.03 6.10
C LEU A 194 8.68 -0.87 5.39
N SER A 195 7.78 -1.53 6.11
CA SER A 195 6.68 -2.29 5.50
C SER A 195 5.77 -1.40 4.66
N GLY A 196 5.31 -0.27 5.20
CA GLY A 196 4.50 0.69 4.45
C GLY A 196 5.23 1.28 3.24
N PHE A 197 6.53 1.57 3.39
CA PHE A 197 7.35 2.06 2.29
C PHE A 197 7.59 0.99 1.20
N ILE A 198 7.77 -0.28 1.59
CA ILE A 198 7.84 -1.42 0.68
C ILE A 198 6.52 -1.61 -0.07
N GLU A 199 5.37 -1.42 0.59
CA GLU A 199 4.06 -1.51 -0.06
C GLU A 199 3.94 -0.49 -1.22
N ALA A 200 4.49 0.70 -1.05
CA ALA A 200 4.55 1.72 -2.10
C ALA A 200 5.60 1.41 -3.19
N GLU A 201 6.87 1.24 -2.81
CA GLU A 201 8.02 1.31 -3.73
C GLU A 201 8.77 -0.01 -3.93
N GLY A 202 8.43 -1.04 -3.14
CA GLY A 202 9.11 -2.33 -3.15
C GLY A 202 8.69 -3.25 -4.29
N HIS A 203 9.62 -4.12 -4.71
CA HIS A 203 9.41 -5.11 -5.75
C HIS A 203 10.08 -6.44 -5.39
N PHE A 204 9.28 -7.52 -5.34
CA PHE A 204 9.76 -8.88 -5.16
C PHE A 204 10.03 -9.52 -6.52
N SER A 205 11.31 -9.73 -6.82
CA SER A 205 11.79 -10.15 -8.13
C SER A 205 12.26 -11.61 -8.12
N VAL A 206 11.69 -12.41 -9.01
CA VAL A 206 12.18 -13.75 -9.34
C VAL A 206 12.61 -13.77 -10.80
N ARG A 207 13.93 -13.88 -11.03
CA ARG A 207 14.49 -13.98 -12.37
C ARG A 207 14.89 -15.41 -12.66
N THR A 208 14.49 -15.89 -13.83
CA THR A 208 14.86 -17.19 -14.36
C THR A 208 15.54 -16.98 -15.71
N THR A 209 16.69 -17.61 -15.90
CA THR A 209 17.41 -17.68 -17.18
C THR A 209 17.59 -19.15 -17.49
N SER A 210 17.05 -19.60 -18.62
CA SER A 210 17.23 -20.97 -19.10
C SER A 210 17.82 -20.91 -20.50
N THR A 211 19.05 -21.39 -20.64
CA THR A 211 19.72 -21.58 -21.92
C THR A 211 20.24 -23.02 -22.00
N ILE A 212 20.59 -23.47 -23.20
CA ILE A 212 21.17 -24.82 -23.41
C ILE A 212 22.41 -25.04 -22.52
N LYS A 213 23.20 -23.99 -22.27
CA LYS A 213 24.47 -24.05 -21.53
C LYS A 213 24.32 -23.82 -20.02
N TYR A 214 23.35 -23.03 -19.58
CA TYR A 214 23.18 -22.72 -18.16
C TYR A 214 21.73 -22.37 -17.80
N SER A 215 21.33 -22.81 -16.60
CA SER A 215 20.09 -22.43 -15.94
C SER A 215 20.45 -21.64 -14.69
N LYS A 216 19.87 -20.45 -14.51
CA LYS A 216 20.07 -19.59 -13.34
C LYS A 216 18.74 -19.09 -12.82
N VAL A 217 18.59 -19.12 -11.51
CA VAL A 217 17.47 -18.53 -10.78
C VAL A 217 18.03 -17.49 -9.83
N GLU A 218 17.42 -16.30 -9.79
CA GLU A 218 17.72 -15.25 -8.83
C GLU A 218 16.44 -14.86 -8.10
N CYS A 219 16.50 -14.81 -6.76
CA CYS A 219 15.41 -14.41 -5.88
C CYS A 219 15.86 -13.16 -5.11
N LYS A 220 15.32 -12.00 -5.50
CA LYS A 220 15.83 -10.67 -5.09
C LYS A 220 14.68 -9.77 -4.69
N PHE A 221 14.88 -8.96 -3.67
CA PHE A 221 14.06 -7.79 -3.39
C PHE A 221 14.70 -6.56 -4.02
N GLU A 222 13.89 -5.64 -4.54
CA GLU A 222 14.32 -4.38 -5.11
C GLU A 222 13.46 -3.23 -4.59
N LEU A 223 14.10 -2.11 -4.31
CA LEU A 223 13.46 -0.84 -3.98
C LEU A 223 14.16 0.24 -4.79
N SER A 224 13.38 1.03 -5.51
CA SER A 224 13.88 2.12 -6.33
C SER A 224 13.17 3.42 -5.98
N GLN A 225 13.90 4.51 -5.92
CA GLN A 225 13.34 5.84 -5.68
C GLN A 225 14.16 6.87 -6.46
N ARG A 226 13.53 7.97 -6.88
CA ARG A 226 14.23 9.10 -7.53
C ARG A 226 15.39 9.59 -6.67
N GLN A 227 16.49 10.04 -7.28
CA GLN A 227 17.63 10.58 -6.52
C GLN A 227 17.27 11.90 -5.83
N ILE A 228 16.67 12.81 -6.59
CA ILE A 228 16.27 14.13 -6.13
C ILE A 228 14.74 14.22 -6.15
N ASP A 229 14.15 14.65 -5.03
CA ASP A 229 12.72 14.88 -4.93
C ASP A 229 12.26 16.15 -5.66
N HIS A 230 10.95 16.37 -5.73
CA HIS A 230 10.38 17.55 -6.39
C HIS A 230 10.77 18.88 -5.72
N ASN A 231 11.31 18.84 -4.52
CA ASN A 231 11.75 19.99 -3.72
C ASN A 231 13.29 20.13 -3.70
N GLY A 232 14.02 19.32 -4.47
CA GLY A 232 15.49 19.39 -4.55
C GLY A 232 16.24 18.59 -3.47
N ASN A 233 15.55 17.80 -2.63
CA ASN A 233 16.20 17.02 -1.58
C ASN A 233 16.70 15.67 -2.10
N ASN A 234 17.84 15.22 -1.58
CA ASN A 234 18.45 13.94 -1.95
C ASN A 234 17.90 12.79 -1.10
N ASN A 235 17.44 11.73 -1.75
CA ASN A 235 16.89 10.52 -1.13
C ASN A 235 17.95 9.48 -0.71
N LEU A 236 19.24 9.74 -0.91
CA LEU A 236 20.32 8.80 -0.65
C LEU A 236 20.37 8.33 0.81
N ASN A 237 20.24 9.23 1.77
CA ASN A 237 20.48 8.95 3.19
C ASN A 237 19.58 7.80 3.71
N PHE A 238 18.26 7.92 3.56
CA PHE A 238 17.36 6.87 4.05
C PHE A 238 17.53 5.55 3.26
N LEU A 239 17.91 5.63 1.99
CA LEU A 239 18.20 4.45 1.17
C LEU A 239 19.48 3.74 1.62
N GLU A 240 20.49 4.46 2.11
CA GLU A 240 21.69 3.87 2.72
C GLU A 240 21.35 3.12 4.00
N ILE A 241 20.45 3.67 4.83
CA ILE A 241 19.94 2.98 6.02
C ILE A 241 19.25 1.66 5.63
N VAL A 242 18.37 1.70 4.63
CA VAL A 242 17.68 0.50 4.12
C VAL A 242 18.68 -0.49 3.50
N ALA A 243 19.67 -0.01 2.75
CA ALA A 243 20.69 -0.85 2.14
C ALA A 243 21.55 -1.58 3.17
N ASN A 244 21.98 -0.87 4.23
CA ASN A 244 22.74 -1.46 5.33
C ASN A 244 21.96 -2.57 6.04
N PHE A 245 20.68 -2.34 6.32
CA PHE A 245 19.80 -3.36 6.90
C PHE A 245 19.66 -4.60 6.02
N LEU A 246 19.60 -4.41 4.70
CA LEU A 246 19.53 -5.49 3.71
C LEU A 246 20.90 -6.09 3.34
N LEU A 247 21.97 -5.71 4.04
CA LEU A 247 23.36 -6.13 3.78
C LEU A 247 23.75 -5.90 2.30
N SER A 248 23.40 -4.72 1.79
CA SER A 248 23.57 -4.32 0.40
C SER A 248 24.10 -2.88 0.29
N SER A 249 24.16 -2.36 -0.93
CA SER A 249 24.56 -0.99 -1.24
C SER A 249 23.56 -0.29 -2.15
N VAL A 250 23.50 1.03 -2.04
CA VAL A 250 22.72 1.88 -2.94
C VAL A 250 23.45 2.02 -4.27
N LYS A 251 22.74 1.82 -5.38
CA LYS A 251 23.29 2.03 -6.73
C LYS A 251 22.52 3.12 -7.46
N SER A 252 23.26 4.06 -8.05
CA SER A 252 22.70 5.00 -9.02
C SER A 252 22.35 4.27 -10.32
N ILE A 253 21.13 4.47 -10.79
CA ILE A 253 20.62 3.90 -12.05
C ILE A 253 19.95 5.00 -12.87
N ARG A 254 19.81 4.79 -14.17
CA ARG A 254 19.15 5.74 -15.09
C ARG A 254 19.76 7.15 -15.04
N ILE A 255 21.07 7.26 -14.76
CA ILE A 255 21.78 8.53 -14.59
C ILE A 255 21.65 9.42 -15.84
N GLU A 256 21.63 8.79 -17.03
CA GLU A 256 21.48 9.47 -18.32
C GLU A 256 20.02 9.86 -18.65
N LYS A 257 19.05 9.49 -17.82
CA LYS A 257 17.62 9.81 -18.04
C LYS A 257 17.24 11.06 -17.25
N PRO A 258 16.18 11.81 -17.66
CA PRO A 258 15.73 13.02 -16.96
C PRO A 258 15.32 12.80 -15.50
N LYS A 259 15.07 11.55 -15.10
CA LYS A 259 14.68 11.14 -13.75
C LYS A 259 15.63 10.04 -13.27
N PRO A 260 16.83 10.41 -12.80
CA PRO A 260 17.77 9.44 -12.24
C PRO A 260 17.21 8.87 -10.94
N GLU A 261 17.55 7.62 -10.67
CA GLU A 261 17.05 6.86 -9.52
C GLU A 261 18.19 6.24 -8.73
N TYR A 262 17.95 6.02 -7.45
CA TYR A 262 18.70 5.08 -6.65
C TYR A 262 17.97 3.74 -6.61
N ARG A 263 18.73 2.65 -6.53
CA ARG A 263 18.22 1.30 -6.33
C ARG A 263 18.96 0.64 -5.17
N VAL A 264 18.18 0.05 -4.27
CA VAL A 264 18.62 -0.92 -3.28
C VAL A 264 18.09 -2.28 -3.70
N ARG A 265 18.94 -3.31 -3.64
CA ARG A 265 18.56 -4.67 -4.03
C ARG A 265 19.26 -5.67 -3.12
N THR A 266 18.57 -6.71 -2.67
CA THR A 266 19.25 -7.79 -1.94
C THR A 266 20.20 -8.56 -2.85
N THR A 267 21.39 -8.85 -2.35
CA THR A 267 22.48 -9.52 -3.11
C THR A 267 22.88 -10.86 -2.51
N SER A 268 22.41 -11.18 -1.30
CA SER A 268 22.78 -12.35 -0.52
C SER A 268 21.56 -13.02 0.11
N LEU A 269 21.71 -14.30 0.49
CA LEU A 269 20.69 -15.01 1.25
C LEU A 269 20.43 -14.32 2.60
N ASN A 270 21.48 -13.89 3.31
CA ASN A 270 21.34 -13.19 4.59
C ASN A 270 20.54 -11.88 4.46
N GLY A 271 20.75 -11.10 3.40
CA GLY A 271 19.94 -9.90 3.14
C GLY A 271 18.47 -10.23 2.89
N ASN A 272 18.17 -11.34 2.20
CA ASN A 272 16.80 -11.83 2.05
C ASN A 272 16.19 -12.31 3.38
N LEU A 273 16.97 -12.98 4.24
CA LEU A 273 16.53 -13.44 5.55
C LEU A 273 16.24 -12.27 6.51
N ASN A 274 17.05 -11.21 6.47
CA ASN A 274 16.76 -9.97 7.22
C ASN A 274 15.40 -9.40 6.83
N LEU A 275 15.14 -9.31 5.52
CA LEU A 275 13.86 -8.82 5.00
C LEU A 275 12.69 -9.73 5.39
N GLU A 276 12.86 -11.04 5.29
CA GLU A 276 11.84 -12.00 5.70
C GLU A 276 11.50 -11.88 7.18
N ASN A 277 12.52 -11.83 8.05
CA ASN A 277 12.34 -11.68 9.49
C ASN A 277 11.59 -10.38 9.81
N TYR A 278 11.94 -9.28 9.13
CA TYR A 278 11.25 -8.01 9.27
C TYR A 278 9.78 -8.10 8.84
N LEU A 279 9.47 -8.65 7.67
CA LEU A 279 8.10 -8.74 7.16
C LEU A 279 7.24 -9.78 7.89
N ASN A 280 7.85 -10.71 8.62
CA ASN A 280 7.15 -11.59 9.56
C ASN A 280 6.68 -10.83 10.82
N LEU A 281 7.43 -9.81 11.26
CA LEU A 281 7.07 -8.93 12.37
C LEU A 281 6.13 -7.79 11.93
N PHE A 282 6.38 -7.21 10.77
CA PHE A 282 5.63 -6.09 10.20
C PHE A 282 5.13 -6.45 8.79
N PRO A 283 3.96 -7.10 8.69
CA PRO A 283 3.47 -7.64 7.43
C PRO A 283 3.08 -6.55 6.42
N LEU A 284 3.09 -6.93 5.14
CA LEU A 284 2.46 -6.20 4.04
C LEU A 284 0.95 -6.48 4.02
N PHE A 285 0.18 -5.58 3.43
CA PHE A 285 -1.28 -5.67 3.41
C PHE A 285 -1.89 -5.53 2.02
N GLY A 286 -1.19 -4.96 1.05
CA GLY A 286 -1.66 -4.91 -0.34
C GLY A 286 -1.51 -6.24 -1.05
N SER A 287 -1.79 -6.23 -2.35
CA SER A 287 -1.53 -7.36 -3.25
C SER A 287 -0.07 -7.79 -3.26
N LYS A 288 0.85 -6.89 -2.93
CA LYS A 288 2.29 -7.17 -2.80
C LYS A 288 2.60 -8.19 -1.70
N TYR A 289 1.72 -8.35 -0.70
CA TYR A 289 1.80 -9.45 0.25
C TYR A 289 1.80 -10.81 -0.45
N LEU A 290 0.96 -10.99 -1.47
CA LEU A 290 0.88 -12.24 -2.23
C LEU A 290 2.16 -12.49 -3.03
N ASP A 291 2.73 -11.43 -3.61
CA ASP A 291 4.01 -11.48 -4.30
C ASP A 291 5.15 -11.81 -3.34
N TYR A 292 5.14 -11.24 -2.13
CA TYR A 292 6.05 -11.61 -1.06
C TYR A 292 5.92 -13.09 -0.69
N LYS A 293 4.70 -13.63 -0.55
CA LYS A 293 4.51 -15.05 -0.23
C LYS A 293 5.00 -15.99 -1.31
N ASP A 294 4.77 -15.67 -2.59
CA ASP A 294 5.33 -16.45 -3.68
C ASP A 294 6.86 -16.30 -3.77
N TRP A 295 7.40 -15.14 -3.45
CA TRP A 295 8.84 -14.92 -3.31
C TRP A 295 9.45 -15.73 -2.16
N ILE A 296 8.77 -15.87 -1.02
CA ILE A 296 9.18 -16.75 0.09
C ILE A 296 9.23 -18.22 -0.35
N LYS A 297 8.24 -18.71 -1.10
CA LYS A 297 8.28 -20.07 -1.65
C LYS A 297 9.55 -20.31 -2.46
N VAL A 298 9.96 -19.33 -3.27
CA VAL A 298 11.22 -19.40 -4.03
C VAL A 298 12.43 -19.30 -3.11
N LEU A 299 12.42 -18.41 -2.10
CA LEU A 299 13.50 -18.26 -1.13
C LEU A 299 13.76 -19.55 -0.33
N ASP A 300 12.72 -20.31 0.02
CA ASP A 300 12.84 -21.56 0.77
C ASP A 300 13.68 -22.61 0.05
N TYR A 301 13.65 -22.63 -1.29
CA TYR A 301 14.57 -23.46 -2.07
C TYR A 301 16.04 -23.09 -1.78
N PHE A 302 16.36 -21.79 -1.68
CA PHE A 302 17.72 -21.34 -1.37
C PHE A 302 18.11 -21.64 0.08
N LYS A 303 17.17 -21.57 1.03
CA LYS A 303 17.42 -21.90 2.44
C LYS A 303 17.81 -23.36 2.66
N SER A 304 17.28 -24.28 1.84
CA SER A 304 17.57 -25.72 1.96
C SER A 304 19.06 -26.07 1.79
N GLY A 305 19.87 -25.19 1.20
CA GLY A 305 21.29 -25.44 0.91
C GLY A 305 21.54 -26.46 -0.21
N THR A 306 20.53 -27.26 -0.59
CA THR A 306 20.62 -28.28 -1.65
C THR A 306 20.13 -27.80 -3.02
N PHE A 307 19.91 -26.49 -3.18
CA PHE A 307 19.31 -25.92 -4.37
C PHE A 307 20.14 -26.17 -5.64
N LYS A 308 19.52 -26.81 -6.64
CA LYS A 308 20.09 -26.96 -7.98
C LYS A 308 19.23 -26.21 -8.99
N HIS A 309 19.80 -25.18 -9.60
CA HIS A 309 19.08 -24.32 -10.56
C HIS A 309 18.37 -25.10 -11.66
N LYS A 310 19.03 -26.06 -12.30
CA LYS A 310 18.48 -26.82 -13.43
C LYS A 310 17.25 -27.66 -13.04
N ASN A 311 17.25 -28.24 -11.83
CA ASN A 311 16.20 -29.16 -11.40
C ASN A 311 14.92 -28.40 -11.02
N ASN A 312 15.06 -27.27 -10.34
CA ASN A 312 13.94 -26.55 -9.74
C ASN A 312 13.41 -25.40 -10.62
N ILE A 313 14.04 -25.13 -11.77
CA ILE A 313 13.69 -23.96 -12.60
C ILE A 313 12.26 -24.03 -13.14
N GLN A 314 11.74 -25.22 -13.46
CA GLN A 314 10.39 -25.36 -14.01
C GLN A 314 9.33 -25.02 -12.96
N GLU A 315 9.47 -25.50 -11.73
CA GLU A 315 8.59 -25.16 -10.62
C GLU A 315 8.64 -23.66 -10.31
N ILE A 316 9.85 -23.06 -10.33
CA ILE A 316 10.02 -21.63 -10.07
C ILE A 316 9.44 -20.77 -11.21
N ILE A 317 9.45 -21.26 -12.47
CA ILE A 317 8.78 -20.59 -13.59
C ILE A 317 7.27 -20.53 -13.34
N ILE A 318 6.66 -21.60 -12.82
CA ILE A 318 5.22 -21.65 -12.49
C ILE A 318 4.89 -20.69 -11.35
N ILE A 319 5.74 -20.59 -10.32
CA ILE A 319 5.55 -19.60 -9.25
C ILE A 319 5.63 -18.18 -9.84
N LYS A 320 6.70 -17.90 -10.58
CA LYS A 320 6.95 -16.59 -11.22
C LYS A 320 5.80 -16.16 -12.14
N SER A 321 5.19 -17.07 -12.90
CA SER A 321 4.08 -16.75 -13.80
C SER A 321 2.81 -16.32 -13.08
N ASN A 322 2.72 -16.50 -11.76
CA ASN A 322 1.59 -16.09 -10.93
C ASN A 322 1.90 -14.86 -10.04
N MET A 323 3.05 -14.20 -10.24
CA MET A 323 3.50 -13.06 -9.43
C MET A 323 3.35 -11.70 -10.15
N ASN A 324 3.36 -10.63 -9.37
CA ASN A 324 3.45 -9.24 -9.80
C ASN A 324 2.33 -8.89 -10.81
N ASN A 325 2.68 -8.47 -12.02
CA ASN A 325 1.71 -8.08 -13.06
C ASN A 325 1.05 -9.27 -13.74
N ALA A 326 1.58 -10.50 -13.58
CA ALA A 326 0.97 -11.70 -14.13
C ALA A 326 -0.08 -12.32 -13.21
N ARG A 327 -0.19 -11.84 -11.97
CA ARG A 327 -1.16 -12.35 -10.99
C ARG A 327 -2.59 -11.99 -11.40
N ILE A 328 -3.44 -13.02 -11.47
CA ILE A 328 -4.89 -12.91 -11.74
C ILE A 328 -5.76 -13.22 -10.51
N ASN A 329 -5.27 -14.07 -9.61
CA ASN A 329 -6.01 -14.50 -8.42
C ASN A 329 -5.53 -13.74 -7.18
N PHE A 330 -6.46 -13.09 -6.48
CA PHE A 330 -6.18 -12.32 -5.27
C PHE A 330 -6.99 -12.87 -4.09
N THR A 331 -6.30 -13.22 -3.02
CA THR A 331 -6.88 -13.58 -1.72
C THR A 331 -6.52 -12.49 -0.71
N TRP A 332 -7.45 -12.15 0.19
CA TRP A 332 -7.30 -11.00 1.11
C TRP A 332 -7.37 -11.40 2.58
N ASP A 333 -7.23 -12.69 2.90
CA ASP A 333 -7.36 -13.21 4.27
C ASP A 333 -6.33 -12.62 5.23
N HIS A 334 -5.18 -12.16 4.72
CA HIS A 334 -4.15 -11.51 5.52
C HIS A 334 -4.56 -10.13 6.05
N LEU A 335 -5.57 -9.49 5.46
CA LEU A 335 -6.12 -8.22 5.95
C LEU A 335 -6.77 -8.35 7.33
N ASN A 336 -7.15 -9.56 7.76
CA ASN A 336 -7.65 -9.81 9.11
C ASN A 336 -6.61 -9.52 10.21
N LYS A 337 -5.33 -9.43 9.83
CA LYS A 337 -4.21 -9.08 10.73
C LYS A 337 -3.83 -7.60 10.65
N PHE A 338 -4.62 -6.77 9.96
CA PHE A 338 -4.36 -5.33 9.88
C PHE A 338 -4.44 -4.68 11.25
N TYR A 339 -3.69 -3.59 11.42
CA TYR A 339 -3.63 -2.85 12.67
C TYR A 339 -4.98 -2.22 12.99
N ASN A 340 -5.78 -2.91 13.80
CA ASN A 340 -7.07 -2.40 14.27
C ASN A 340 -6.84 -1.35 15.36
N LEU A 341 -7.47 -0.17 15.21
CA LEU A 341 -7.42 0.92 16.17
C LEU A 341 -8.53 0.88 17.23
N ASP A 342 -9.54 0.02 17.04
CA ASP A 342 -10.73 -0.12 17.91
C ASP A 342 -10.46 -0.87 19.23
#